data_AF-G3ILG6-F1
#
_entry.id   AF-G3ILG6-F1
#
_cell.length_a   1.000
_cell.length_b   1.000
_cell.length_c   1.000
_cell.angle_alpha   90.00
_cell.angle_beta   90.00
_cell.angle_gamma   90.00
#
_symmetry.space_group_name_H-M   'P 1'
#
loop_
_entity.id
_entity.type
_entity.pdbx_description
1 polymer ?
#
loop_
_entity_poly.entity_id
_entity_poly.type
_entity_poly.pdbx_seq_one_letter_code
_entity_poly.pdbx_strand_id
1 'polypeptide(L)'
;IATEEPLNPIKQDAKNGKLRYVPNVFPHKGYIWNYGAFPQTWEDPFQKDKNTSCCGDNDPIDVCEIGSKVCSRGDVIHVKVLGILALIDEGATDWKVIAINVNDPEAEKFHGKSGSFQKTEVKSVNHWNS
;
A
#
# COMPACT_ATOMS: atom_id res chain seq x y z
N ILE A 1 -5.29 1.98 -9.62
CA ILE A 1 -5.22 2.98 -10.73
C ILE A 1 -5.64 2.22 -12.00
N ALA A 2 -6.40 2.80 -12.94
CA ALA A 2 -6.81 2.06 -14.13
C ALA A 2 -5.67 2.01 -15.17
N THR A 3 -4.82 0.99 -15.08
CA THR A 3 -3.59 0.83 -15.88
C THR A 3 -3.85 0.64 -17.39
N GLU A 4 -5.01 0.11 -17.74
CA GLU A 4 -5.43 -0.18 -19.12
C GLU A 4 -6.21 0.96 -19.81
N GLU A 5 -6.49 2.06 -19.11
CA GLU A 5 -7.25 3.20 -19.65
C GLU A 5 -6.31 4.40 -19.93
N PRO A 6 -6.54 5.18 -21.01
CA PRO A 6 -5.73 6.37 -21.29
C PRO A 6 -5.72 7.35 -20.12
N LEU A 7 -4.54 7.91 -19.81
CA LEU A 7 -4.29 8.82 -18.69
C LEU A 7 -4.51 8.20 -17.29
N ASN A 8 -4.73 6.89 -17.23
CA ASN A 8 -4.77 6.09 -16.00
C ASN A 8 -5.63 6.66 -14.87
N PRO A 9 -6.95 6.87 -15.08
CA PRO A 9 -7.83 7.44 -14.06
C PRO A 9 -7.93 6.56 -12.81
N ILE A 10 -8.25 7.18 -11.68
CA ILE A 10 -8.63 6.45 -10.45
C ILE A 10 -10.08 6.03 -10.59
N LYS A 11 -10.33 4.71 -10.51
CA LYS A 11 -11.65 4.10 -10.68
C LYS A 11 -11.86 3.01 -9.63
N GLN A 12 -13.11 2.77 -9.27
CA GLN A 12 -13.45 1.67 -8.36
C GLN A 12 -13.28 0.33 -9.07
N ASP A 13 -12.59 -0.60 -8.43
CA ASP A 13 -12.43 -1.98 -8.92
C ASP A 13 -13.79 -2.70 -9.01
N ALA A 14 -13.93 -3.57 -10.00
CA ALA A 14 -15.11 -4.38 -10.23
C ALA A 14 -14.72 -5.85 -10.39
N LYS A 15 -15.16 -6.70 -9.47
CA LYS A 15 -14.96 -8.16 -9.53
C LYS A 15 -16.28 -8.82 -9.91
N ASN A 16 -16.28 -9.63 -10.97
CA ASN A 16 -17.48 -10.32 -11.49
C ASN A 16 -18.65 -9.38 -11.80
N GLY A 17 -18.37 -8.22 -12.41
CA GLY A 17 -19.39 -7.23 -12.79
C GLY A 17 -20.01 -6.47 -11.62
N LYS A 18 -19.52 -6.65 -10.38
CA LYS A 18 -19.96 -5.93 -9.19
C LYS A 18 -18.84 -5.07 -8.65
N LEU A 19 -19.20 -3.89 -8.14
CA LEU A 19 -18.27 -3.01 -7.44
C LEU A 19 -17.65 -3.75 -6.24
N ARG A 20 -16.32 -3.76 -6.18
CA ARG A 20 -15.57 -4.36 -5.07
C ARG A 20 -15.57 -3.39 -3.90
N TYR A 21 -15.78 -3.94 -2.71
CA TYR A 21 -15.61 -3.26 -1.43
C TYR A 21 -14.71 -4.11 -0.55
N VAL A 22 -13.81 -3.47 0.17
CA VAL A 22 -13.00 -4.14 1.17
C VAL A 22 -13.88 -4.49 2.39
N PRO A 23 -13.81 -5.73 2.90
CA PRO A 23 -14.54 -6.13 4.09
C PRO A 23 -14.02 -5.43 5.35
N ASN A 24 -14.83 -5.42 6.40
CA ASN A 24 -14.34 -5.09 7.74
C ASN A 24 -13.80 -6.37 8.38
N VAL A 25 -12.54 -6.37 8.78
CA VAL A 25 -11.89 -7.48 9.47
C VAL A 25 -11.64 -7.04 10.91
N PHE A 26 -12.37 -7.61 11.88
CA PHE A 26 -12.26 -7.22 13.29
C PHE A 26 -10.80 -7.29 13.77
N PRO A 27 -10.26 -6.24 14.44
CA PRO A 27 -10.95 -5.07 15.01
C PRO A 27 -11.07 -3.85 14.07
N HIS A 28 -10.70 -4.01 12.80
CA HIS A 28 -10.54 -2.94 11.83
C HIS A 28 -11.81 -2.70 10.98
N LYS A 29 -11.94 -1.46 10.48
CA LYS A 29 -13.03 -1.03 9.60
C LYS A 29 -12.45 -0.45 8.31
N GLY A 30 -12.73 -1.09 7.18
CA GLY A 30 -12.15 -0.73 5.88
C GLY A 30 -10.62 -0.73 5.89
N TYR A 31 -10.03 0.16 5.08
CA TYR A 31 -8.60 0.47 5.16
C TYR A 31 -8.32 1.27 6.42
N ILE A 32 -7.26 0.89 7.14
CA ILE A 32 -6.81 1.58 8.36
C ILE A 32 -5.66 2.56 8.11
N TRP A 33 -5.26 2.73 6.85
CA TRP A 33 -4.30 3.71 6.36
C TRP A 33 -4.85 4.46 5.15
N ASN A 34 -4.23 5.57 4.80
CA ASN A 34 -4.36 6.11 3.46
C ASN A 34 -3.63 5.15 2.51
N TYR A 35 -4.37 4.53 1.60
CA TYR A 35 -3.85 3.52 0.68
C TYR A 35 -3.72 4.08 -0.74
N GLY A 36 -2.58 3.82 -1.38
CA GLY A 36 -2.30 4.27 -2.73
C GLY A 36 -1.07 3.57 -3.29
N ALA A 37 -0.41 4.21 -4.25
CA ALA A 37 0.78 3.66 -4.91
C ALA A 37 1.78 4.76 -5.27
N PHE A 38 3.04 4.40 -5.51
CA PHE A 38 4.00 5.34 -6.09
C PHE A 38 3.87 5.41 -7.63
N PRO A 39 3.76 6.60 -8.23
CA PRO A 39 3.77 6.73 -9.67
C PRO A 39 5.14 6.32 -10.24
N GLN A 40 5.17 5.95 -11.53
CA GLN A 40 6.40 5.55 -12.24
C GLN A 40 7.09 4.32 -11.63
N THR A 41 6.33 3.43 -11.01
CA THR A 41 6.78 2.11 -10.55
C THR A 41 5.93 1.02 -11.18
N TRP A 42 6.46 -0.20 -11.23
CA TRP A 42 5.75 -1.36 -11.76
C TRP A 42 6.30 -2.65 -11.15
N GLU A 43 5.41 -3.50 -10.63
CA GLU A 43 5.70 -4.86 -10.20
C GLU A 43 5.65 -5.79 -11.43
N ASP A 44 6.82 -6.07 -12.02
CA ASP A 44 6.93 -6.80 -13.29
C ASP A 44 6.38 -8.25 -13.18
N PRO A 45 5.29 -8.60 -13.90
CA PRO A 45 4.70 -9.94 -13.85
C PRO A 45 5.53 -11.02 -14.56
N PHE A 46 6.58 -10.64 -15.27
CA PHE A 46 7.47 -11.55 -16.00
C PHE A 46 8.80 -11.78 -15.28
N GLN A 47 9.07 -11.04 -14.21
CA GLN A 47 10.29 -11.17 -13.43
C GLN A 47 10.01 -11.71 -12.04
N LYS A 48 10.63 -12.83 -11.68
CA LYS A 48 10.59 -13.35 -10.30
C LYS A 48 11.44 -12.49 -9.38
N ASP A 49 10.84 -12.01 -8.30
CA ASP A 49 11.57 -11.37 -7.21
C ASP A 49 12.39 -12.41 -6.43
N LYS A 50 13.55 -11.99 -5.94
CA LYS A 50 14.52 -12.88 -5.27
C LYS A 50 14.13 -13.20 -3.83
N ASN A 51 13.32 -12.36 -3.18
CA ASN A 51 12.93 -12.50 -1.78
C ASN A 51 11.64 -13.31 -1.65
N THR A 52 10.70 -13.15 -2.57
CA THR A 52 9.41 -13.86 -2.56
C THR A 52 9.42 -15.12 -3.43
N SER A 53 10.31 -15.20 -4.42
CA SER A 53 10.29 -16.22 -5.50
C SER A 53 9.05 -16.18 -6.41
N CYS A 54 8.25 -15.12 -6.34
CA CYS A 54 7.04 -14.89 -7.15
C CYS A 54 7.26 -13.77 -8.17
N CYS A 55 6.50 -13.77 -9.26
CA CYS A 55 6.43 -12.62 -10.19
C CYS A 55 5.63 -11.48 -9.56
N GLY A 56 5.79 -10.24 -10.05
CA GLY A 56 4.98 -9.10 -9.61
C GLY A 56 3.49 -9.23 -9.95
N ASP A 57 2.65 -8.46 -9.25
CA ASP A 57 1.19 -8.44 -9.41
C ASP A 57 0.69 -7.63 -10.61
N ASN A 58 1.59 -7.04 -11.39
CA ASN A 58 1.29 -6.21 -12.57
C ASN A 58 0.59 -4.88 -12.23
N ASP A 59 0.89 -4.30 -11.06
CA ASP A 59 0.44 -2.97 -10.67
C ASP A 59 1.62 -2.08 -10.22
N PRO A 60 1.41 -0.75 -10.07
CA PRO A 60 2.38 0.11 -9.40
C PRO A 60 2.53 -0.28 -7.92
N ILE A 61 3.72 -0.10 -7.35
CA ILE A 61 4.02 -0.53 -5.98
C ILE A 61 3.10 0.13 -4.95
N ASP A 62 2.54 -0.68 -4.05
CA ASP A 62 1.55 -0.24 -3.08
C ASP A 62 2.17 0.50 -1.88
N VAL A 63 1.41 1.45 -1.35
CA VAL A 63 1.82 2.33 -0.24
C VAL A 63 0.72 2.41 0.82
N CYS A 64 1.08 2.05 2.05
CA CYS A 64 0.32 2.34 3.27
C CYS A 64 0.89 3.60 3.93
N GLU A 65 0.18 4.72 3.84
CA GLU A 65 0.56 5.97 4.48
C GLU A 65 -0.09 6.09 5.87
N ILE A 66 0.76 6.19 6.90
CA ILE A 66 0.40 6.01 8.33
C ILE A 66 0.14 7.32 9.09
N GLY A 67 0.11 8.46 8.40
CA GLY A 67 -0.11 9.77 9.00
C GLY A 67 -1.51 9.93 9.58
N SER A 68 -1.64 10.92 10.44
CA SER A 68 -2.87 11.23 11.18
C SER A 68 -3.98 11.81 10.29
N LYS A 69 -3.63 12.42 9.16
CA LYS A 69 -4.58 13.07 8.24
C LYS A 69 -5.19 12.06 7.29
N VAL A 70 -6.53 11.98 7.24
CA VAL A 70 -7.24 11.24 6.19
C VAL A 70 -7.14 12.01 4.86
N CYS A 71 -6.59 11.37 3.83
CA CYS A 71 -6.41 11.96 2.50
C CYS A 71 -7.64 11.76 1.61
N SER A 72 -7.81 12.62 0.62
CA SER A 72 -8.83 12.46 -0.42
C SER A 72 -8.31 11.55 -1.54
N ARG A 73 -9.23 10.83 -2.20
CA ARG A 73 -8.90 10.02 -3.38
C ARG A 73 -8.33 10.93 -4.48
N GLY A 74 -7.13 10.59 -4.95
CA GLY A 74 -6.42 11.38 -5.97
C GLY A 74 -5.48 12.45 -5.40
N ASP A 75 -5.37 12.59 -4.09
CA ASP A 75 -4.33 13.44 -3.50
C ASP A 75 -2.94 12.92 -3.88
N VAL A 76 -2.06 13.84 -4.29
CA VAL A 76 -0.64 13.58 -4.49
C VAL A 76 0.12 14.21 -3.33
N ILE A 77 0.74 13.38 -2.50
CA ILE A 77 1.41 13.80 -1.27
C ILE A 77 2.88 13.40 -1.28
N HIS A 78 3.71 14.20 -0.62
CA HIS A 78 5.10 13.84 -0.34
C HIS A 78 5.16 13.00 0.92
N VAL A 79 5.86 11.87 0.84
CA VAL A 79 6.00 10.94 1.95
C VAL A 79 7.46 10.59 2.21
N LYS A 80 7.77 10.26 3.46
CA LYS A 80 9.02 9.63 3.88
C LYS A 80 8.80 8.12 4.01
N VAL A 81 9.60 7.35 3.29
CA VAL A 81 9.58 5.87 3.38
C VAL A 81 10.20 5.42 4.70
N LEU A 82 9.51 4.52 5.40
CA LEU A 82 9.91 3.99 6.70
C LEU A 82 10.34 2.53 6.63
N GLY A 83 9.76 1.77 5.71
CA GLY A 83 10.05 0.35 5.52
C GLY A 83 9.17 -0.26 4.44
N ILE A 84 9.25 -1.58 4.27
CA ILE A 84 8.52 -2.33 3.25
C ILE A 84 8.18 -3.73 3.77
N LEU A 85 7.06 -4.28 3.33
CA LEU A 85 6.63 -5.65 3.60
C LEU A 85 6.49 -6.42 2.30
N ALA A 86 7.02 -7.64 2.27
CA ALA A 86 6.86 -8.57 1.18
C ALA A 86 5.58 -9.38 1.41
N LEU A 87 4.48 -9.02 0.75
CA LEU A 87 3.29 -9.87 0.73
C LEU A 87 3.35 -10.80 -0.48
N ILE A 88 2.75 -11.98 -0.34
CA ILE A 88 2.45 -12.85 -1.46
C ILE A 88 0.93 -12.94 -1.56
N ASP A 89 0.32 -12.22 -2.51
CA ASP A 89 -1.13 -12.23 -2.74
C ASP A 89 -1.47 -13.10 -3.96
N GLU A 90 -2.35 -14.07 -3.78
CA GLU A 90 -2.76 -15.06 -4.80
C GLU A 90 -1.58 -15.68 -5.62
N GLY A 91 -0.36 -15.74 -5.03
CA GLY A 91 0.85 -16.28 -5.66
C GLY A 91 1.73 -15.26 -6.39
N ALA A 92 1.37 -13.98 -6.38
CA ALA A 92 2.18 -12.86 -6.88
C ALA A 92 2.90 -12.13 -5.74
N THR A 93 4.02 -11.50 -6.06
CA THR A 93 4.69 -10.52 -5.19
C THR A 93 3.87 -9.25 -5.16
N ASP A 94 3.60 -8.77 -3.96
CA ASP A 94 2.81 -7.58 -3.72
C ASP A 94 3.48 -6.78 -2.58
N TRP A 95 4.38 -5.86 -2.93
CA TRP A 95 5.13 -5.09 -1.95
C TRP A 95 4.27 -3.98 -1.35
N LYS A 96 4.17 -3.98 -0.02
CA LYS A 96 3.53 -2.89 0.74
C LYS A 96 4.58 -1.97 1.34
N VAL A 97 4.79 -0.80 0.74
CA VAL A 97 5.64 0.24 1.31
C VAL A 97 4.92 0.91 2.49
N ILE A 98 5.62 1.07 3.61
CA ILE A 98 5.13 1.84 4.75
C ILE A 98 5.77 3.22 4.70
N ALA A 99 4.94 4.26 4.62
CA ALA A 99 5.39 5.65 4.51
C ALA A 99 4.59 6.58 5.41
N ILE A 100 5.10 7.78 5.66
CA ILE A 100 4.39 8.83 6.40
C ILE A 100 4.48 10.15 5.64
N ASN A 101 3.39 10.91 5.58
CA ASN A 101 3.38 12.25 5.01
C ASN A 101 4.46 13.13 5.67
N VAL A 102 5.30 13.79 4.86
CA VAL A 102 6.39 14.64 5.39
C VAL A 102 5.89 15.82 6.21
N ASN A 103 4.62 16.22 6.01
CA ASN A 103 3.98 17.30 6.76
C ASN A 103 3.20 16.80 7.98
N ASP A 104 3.21 15.50 8.28
CA ASP A 104 2.57 14.99 9.50
C ASP A 104 3.35 15.50 10.74
N PRO A 105 2.67 15.94 11.81
CA PRO A 105 3.33 16.41 13.04
C PRO A 105 4.28 15.39 13.68
N GLU A 106 4.05 14.10 13.45
CA GLU A 106 4.89 13.02 13.97
C GLU A 106 5.96 12.55 12.97
N ALA A 107 5.98 13.07 11.74
CA ALA A 107 6.92 12.65 10.70
C ALA A 107 8.37 12.67 11.21
N GLU A 108 8.80 13.73 11.88
CA GLU A 108 10.15 13.88 12.46
C GLU A 108 10.49 12.79 13.48
N LYS A 109 9.50 12.21 14.19
CA LYS A 109 9.74 11.16 15.20
C LYS A 109 10.00 9.79 14.56
N PHE A 110 9.63 9.61 13.29
CA PHE A 110 9.82 8.37 12.55
C PHE A 110 11.11 8.41 11.75
N HIS A 111 12.12 7.69 12.23
CA HIS A 111 13.34 7.43 11.47
C HIS A 111 13.40 5.95 11.09
N GLY A 112 14.03 5.63 9.96
CA GLY A 112 14.02 4.30 9.33
C GLY A 112 14.60 3.12 10.13
N LYS A 113 14.84 3.27 11.44
CA LYS A 113 15.21 2.17 12.34
C LYS A 113 14.53 2.31 13.72
N SER A 114 13.76 1.27 14.06
CA SER A 114 13.44 0.80 15.42
C SER A 114 12.63 1.71 16.36
N GLY A 115 11.47 2.19 15.92
CA GLY A 115 10.40 2.61 16.85
C GLY A 115 9.47 1.44 17.22
N SER A 116 8.99 1.38 18.47
CA SER A 116 7.93 0.43 18.89
C SER A 116 6.63 0.61 18.10
N PHE A 117 6.34 1.85 17.69
CA PHE A 117 5.20 2.20 16.85
C PHE A 117 5.27 1.54 15.47
N GLN A 118 6.44 1.55 14.82
CA GLN A 118 6.65 0.92 13.51
C GLN A 118 6.37 -0.59 13.56
N LYS A 119 6.68 -1.27 14.67
CA LYS A 119 6.34 -2.70 14.86
C LYS A 119 4.85 -2.95 14.97
N THR A 120 4.07 -2.00 15.47
CA THR A 120 2.61 -2.14 15.64
C THR A 120 1.89 -1.90 14.32
N GLU A 121 2.31 -0.88 13.57
CA GLU A 121 1.81 -0.63 12.22
C GLU A 121 2.15 -1.77 11.26
N VAL A 122 3.40 -2.24 11.27
CA VAL A 122 3.80 -3.43 10.47
C VAL A 122 2.94 -4.65 10.79
N LYS A 123 2.66 -4.92 12.07
CA LYS A 123 1.79 -6.03 12.46
C LYS A 123 0.36 -5.83 11.96
N SER A 124 -0.13 -4.60 12.00
CA SER A 124 -1.48 -4.28 11.53
C SER A 124 -1.57 -4.42 10.01
N VAL A 125 -0.56 -3.95 9.25
CA VAL A 125 -0.46 -4.17 7.79
C VAL A 125 -0.43 -5.64 7.47
N ASN A 126 0.42 -6.42 8.15
CA ASN A 126 0.46 -7.86 7.94
C ASN A 126 -0.88 -8.54 8.26
N HIS A 127 -1.52 -8.20 9.38
CA HIS A 127 -2.79 -8.81 9.78
C HIS A 127 -3.94 -8.45 8.85
N TRP A 128 -3.96 -7.23 8.33
CA TRP A 128 -5.00 -6.77 7.41
C TRP A 128 -4.88 -7.42 6.02
N ASN A 129 -3.66 -7.76 5.61
CA ASN A 129 -3.35 -8.37 4.31
C ASN A 129 -3.25 -9.91 4.33
N SER A 130 -3.38 -10.55 5.51
CA SER A 130 -3.35 -12.01 5.70
C SER A 130 -4.74 -12.61 5.84
#